data_AF-A0A1G6P000-F1
#
_entry.id   AF-A0A1G6P000-F1
#
_cell.length_a   1.000
_cell.length_b   1.000
_cell.length_c   1.000
_cell.angle_alpha   90.00
_cell.angle_beta   90.00
_cell.angle_gamma   90.00
#
_symmetry.space_group_name_H-M   'P 1'
#
loop_
_entity.id
_entity.type
_entity.pdbx_description
1 polymer ?
#
loop_
_entity_poly.entity_id
_entity_poly.type
_entity_poly.pdbx_seq_one_letter_code
_entity_poly.pdbx_strand_id
1 'polypeptide(L)'
;MAGKPKHGLSYTPEYRAWQQMRLRCTKPTHAAYANYGGRGITVCDRWLNDPAAFIADMGLKPSPKHEIDRIDNQGNYEPSNCRWVTRSANDRNRRNNRVIHHDGIDLSLAEWSERTGVPADTIRKRIESGWEIARALTEPARLKSPKGKAKHALRHPCLDCARPVTGKRCHACENANRVKRANLVDQQQSEVAA
;
A
#
# COMPACT_ATOMS: atom_id res chain seq x y z
N MET A 1 -42.42 -1.72 29.46
CA MET A 1 -41.15 -1.55 28.72
C MET A 1 -41.17 -2.52 27.53
N ALA A 2 -41.56 -2.07 26.34
CA ALA A 2 -41.51 -2.92 25.15
C ALA A 2 -40.05 -3.28 24.86
N GLY A 3 -39.74 -4.58 24.85
CA GLY A 3 -38.40 -5.06 24.53
C GLY A 3 -38.00 -4.63 23.11
N LYS A 4 -36.74 -4.22 22.93
CA LYS A 4 -36.22 -3.89 21.59
C LYS A 4 -36.51 -5.07 20.64
N PRO A 5 -37.06 -4.84 19.45
CA PRO A 5 -37.35 -5.92 18.52
C PRO A 5 -36.05 -6.68 18.22
N LYS A 6 -36.03 -7.97 18.57
CA LYS A 6 -34.96 -8.87 18.20
C LYS A 6 -35.13 -9.15 16.71
N HIS A 7 -34.55 -8.32 15.85
CA HIS A 7 -34.39 -8.68 14.45
C HIS A 7 -33.59 -10.00 14.45
N GLY A 8 -34.07 -11.08 13.81
CA GLY A 8 -33.43 -12.41 13.81
C GLY A 8 -32.04 -12.48 13.14
N LEU A 9 -31.39 -11.33 12.97
CA LEU A 9 -30.21 -11.08 12.14
C LEU A 9 -28.94 -10.82 12.96
N SER A 10 -29.00 -10.85 14.29
CA SER A 10 -27.91 -10.45 15.22
C SER A 10 -26.56 -11.17 15.02
N TYR A 11 -26.51 -12.20 14.18
CA TYR A 11 -25.30 -12.98 13.88
C TYR A 11 -24.87 -12.92 12.41
N THR A 12 -25.54 -12.16 11.54
CA THR A 12 -25.16 -12.12 10.12
C THR A 12 -24.00 -11.15 9.86
N PRO A 13 -23.15 -11.42 8.85
CA PRO A 13 -22.09 -10.51 8.43
C PRO A 13 -22.59 -9.10 8.07
N GLU A 14 -23.80 -9.00 7.49
CA GLU A 14 -24.44 -7.75 7.07
C GLU A 14 -24.88 -6.94 8.28
N TYR A 15 -25.49 -7.60 9.28
CA TYR A 15 -25.87 -6.93 10.52
C TYR A 15 -24.65 -6.36 11.25
N ARG A 16 -23.54 -7.11 11.28
CA ARG A 16 -22.27 -6.62 11.83
C ARG A 16 -21.75 -5.41 11.04
N ALA A 17 -21.82 -5.44 9.72
CA ALA A 17 -21.40 -4.31 8.88
C ALA A 17 -22.25 -3.06 9.14
N TRP A 18 -23.57 -3.21 9.22
CA TRP A 18 -24.50 -2.14 9.59
C TRP A 18 -24.22 -1.57 10.98
N GLN A 19 -24.02 -2.46 11.97
CA GLN A 19 -23.76 -2.05 13.34
C GLN A 19 -22.46 -1.24 13.42
N GLN A 20 -21.39 -1.69 12.77
CA GLN A 20 -20.12 -0.97 12.70
C GLN A 20 -20.26 0.36 11.97
N MET A 21 -21.02 0.38 10.86
CA MET A 21 -21.35 1.60 10.13
C MET A 21 -22.06 2.63 11.02
N ARG A 22 -23.05 2.19 11.81
CA ARG A 22 -23.77 3.09 12.71
C ARG A 22 -22.85 3.60 13.82
N LEU A 23 -22.08 2.72 14.45
CA LEU A 23 -21.21 3.08 15.58
C LEU A 23 -20.13 4.10 15.20
N ARG A 24 -19.49 3.96 14.03
CA ARG A 24 -18.50 4.95 13.57
C ARG A 24 -19.09 6.35 13.34
N CYS A 25 -20.39 6.45 13.01
CA CYS A 25 -21.05 7.72 12.76
C CYS A 25 -21.68 8.34 14.02
N THR A 26 -22.17 7.53 14.96
CA THR A 26 -23.01 8.04 16.07
C THR A 26 -22.39 7.95 17.46
N LYS A 27 -21.30 7.18 17.64
CA LYS A 27 -20.70 6.96 18.96
C LYS A 27 -19.37 7.70 19.09
N PRO A 28 -19.30 8.86 19.79
CA PRO A 28 -18.06 9.62 19.96
C PRO A 28 -16.89 8.84 20.56
N THR A 29 -17.18 7.85 21.41
CA THR A 29 -16.17 6.98 22.03
C THR A 29 -15.69 5.85 21.13
N HIS A 30 -16.24 5.69 19.92
CA HIS A 30 -15.79 4.69 18.98
C HIS A 30 -14.44 5.11 18.38
N ALA A 31 -13.48 4.18 18.27
CA ALA A 31 -12.13 4.48 17.79
C ALA A 31 -12.09 5.15 16.41
N ALA A 32 -13.05 4.80 15.53
CA ALA A 32 -13.15 5.40 14.20
C ALA A 32 -13.92 6.73 14.16
N TYR A 33 -14.57 7.18 15.24
CA TYR A 33 -15.53 8.29 15.20
C TYR A 33 -14.95 9.58 14.60
N ALA A 34 -13.74 9.96 15.00
CA ALA A 34 -13.07 11.17 14.48
C ALA A 34 -12.94 11.19 12.95
N ASN A 35 -12.87 10.02 12.30
CA ASN A 35 -12.76 9.89 10.84
C ASN A 35 -14.11 9.85 10.12
N TYR A 36 -15.21 9.71 10.86
CA TYR A 36 -16.57 9.56 10.35
C TYR A 36 -17.50 10.59 11.00
N GLY A 37 -18.17 10.24 12.11
CA GLY A 37 -19.11 11.15 12.77
C GLY A 37 -18.50 12.49 13.17
N GLY A 38 -17.24 12.51 13.60
CA GLY A 38 -16.48 13.74 13.89
C GLY A 38 -16.24 14.64 12.67
N ARG A 39 -16.41 14.13 11.44
CA ARG A 39 -16.36 14.88 10.18
C ARG A 39 -17.74 15.26 9.63
N GLY A 40 -18.82 14.98 10.37
CA GLY A 40 -20.19 15.22 9.91
C GLY A 40 -20.75 14.15 8.97
N ILE A 41 -20.09 12.99 8.84
CA ILE A 41 -20.63 11.86 8.07
C ILE A 41 -21.75 11.20 8.85
N THR A 42 -22.92 11.09 8.23
CA THR A 42 -24.11 10.47 8.82
C THR A 42 -24.52 9.18 8.09
N VAL A 43 -25.51 8.50 8.67
CA VAL A 43 -26.25 7.40 8.05
C VAL A 43 -27.64 7.92 7.76
N CYS A 44 -28.19 7.64 6.58
CA CYS A 44 -29.55 8.06 6.24
C CYS A 44 -30.58 7.52 7.24
N ASP A 45 -31.66 8.27 7.46
CA ASP A 45 -32.65 7.96 8.50
C ASP A 45 -33.26 6.57 8.33
N ARG A 46 -33.47 6.15 7.07
CA ARG A 46 -33.96 4.82 6.70
C ARG A 46 -33.08 3.71 7.24
N TRP A 47 -31.76 3.87 7.26
CA TRP A 47 -30.84 2.83 7.73
C TRP A 47 -30.48 3.00 9.20
N LEU A 48 -30.53 4.21 9.76
CA LEU A 48 -29.97 4.54 11.06
C LEU A 48 -30.45 3.61 12.19
N ASN A 49 -31.75 3.31 12.21
CA ASN A 49 -32.39 2.49 13.23
C ASN A 49 -33.04 1.21 12.69
N ASP A 50 -32.93 0.95 11.39
CA ASP A 50 -33.54 -0.21 10.74
C ASP A 50 -32.47 -1.02 9.94
N PRO A 51 -31.94 -2.11 10.53
CA PRO A 51 -31.00 -2.99 9.83
C PRO A 51 -31.65 -3.76 8.69
N ALA A 52 -32.97 -3.99 8.71
CA ALA A 52 -33.66 -4.70 7.65
C ALA A 52 -33.75 -3.84 6.39
N ALA A 53 -34.00 -2.54 6.54
CA ALA A 53 -33.95 -1.59 5.43
C ALA A 53 -32.54 -1.51 4.80
N PHE A 54 -31.48 -1.51 5.63
CA PHE A 54 -30.10 -1.58 5.14
C PHE A 54 -29.86 -2.84 4.30
N ILE A 55 -30.28 -4.02 4.78
CA ILE A 55 -30.08 -5.29 4.06
C ILE A 55 -30.94 -5.35 2.80
N ALA A 56 -32.16 -4.81 2.83
CA ALA A 56 -33.03 -4.76 1.66
C ALA A 56 -32.42 -3.92 0.53
N ASP A 57 -31.81 -2.77 0.88
CA ASP A 57 -31.23 -1.87 -0.11
C ASP A 57 -29.83 -2.35 -0.58
N MET A 58 -29.01 -2.90 0.31
CA MET A 58 -27.63 -3.34 0.00
C MET A 58 -27.53 -4.78 -0.52
N GLY A 59 -28.52 -5.61 -0.25
CA GLY A 59 -28.46 -7.05 -0.45
C GLY A 59 -27.49 -7.76 0.50
N LEU A 60 -27.40 -9.08 0.33
CA LEU A 60 -26.48 -9.92 1.09
C LEU A 60 -25.03 -9.62 0.70
N LYS A 61 -24.13 -9.75 1.69
CA LYS A 61 -22.70 -9.57 1.48
C LYS A 61 -22.20 -10.67 0.54
N PRO A 62 -21.64 -10.34 -0.65
CA PRO A 62 -21.32 -11.34 -1.68
C PRO A 62 -20.30 -12.39 -1.24
N SER A 63 -19.37 -12.03 -0.35
CA SER A 63 -18.45 -12.97 0.28
C SER A 63 -17.88 -12.41 1.59
N PRO A 64 -17.33 -13.24 2.49
CA PRO A 64 -16.71 -12.78 3.73
C PRO A 64 -15.63 -11.70 3.56
N LYS A 65 -14.98 -11.66 2.39
CA LYS A 65 -13.92 -10.70 2.03
C LYS A 65 -14.43 -9.30 1.66
N HIS A 66 -15.74 -9.12 1.52
CA HIS A 66 -16.34 -7.83 1.19
C HIS A 66 -16.52 -6.96 2.45
N GLU A 67 -16.42 -5.66 2.27
CA GLU A 67 -16.63 -4.64 3.29
C GLU A 67 -17.57 -3.58 2.71
N ILE A 68 -18.28 -2.88 3.59
CA ILE A 68 -19.09 -1.74 3.17
C ILE A 68 -18.16 -0.56 2.87
N ASP A 69 -18.26 -0.04 1.66
CA ASP A 69 -17.52 1.12 1.17
C ASP A 69 -18.48 2.20 0.70
N ARG A 70 -17.99 3.45 0.68
CA ARG A 70 -18.71 4.56 0.07
C ARG A 70 -18.08 4.90 -1.27
N ILE A 71 -18.91 5.10 -2.28
CA ILE A 71 -18.46 5.48 -3.63
C ILE A 71 -17.81 6.85 -3.58
N ASP A 72 -18.50 7.84 -3.01
CA ASP A 72 -17.94 9.12 -2.61
C ASP A 72 -17.61 9.10 -1.11
N ASN A 73 -16.32 9.22 -0.84
CA ASN A 73 -15.75 9.23 0.51
C ASN A 73 -16.10 10.47 1.35
N GLN A 74 -16.61 11.51 0.72
CA GLN A 74 -17.11 12.72 1.35
C GLN A 74 -18.61 12.65 1.66
N GLY A 75 -19.35 11.77 0.97
CA GLY A 75 -20.78 11.55 1.19
C GLY A 75 -21.13 10.67 2.39
N ASN A 76 -22.45 10.57 2.63
CA ASN A 76 -23.06 9.83 3.74
C ASN A 76 -23.24 8.33 3.44
N TYR A 77 -23.68 7.57 4.44
CA TYR A 77 -24.15 6.19 4.23
C TYR A 77 -25.60 6.18 3.76
N GLU A 78 -25.79 5.86 2.48
CA GLU A 78 -27.09 5.77 1.81
C GLU A 78 -27.01 4.81 0.61
N PRO A 79 -28.14 4.28 0.11
CA PRO A 79 -28.15 3.29 -0.98
C PRO A 79 -27.39 3.73 -2.23
N SER A 80 -27.51 5.01 -2.60
CA SER A 80 -26.84 5.61 -3.78
C SER A 80 -25.33 5.72 -3.62
N ASN A 81 -24.84 5.81 -2.39
CA ASN A 81 -23.43 6.07 -2.10
C ASN A 81 -22.71 4.87 -1.49
N CYS A 82 -23.36 3.72 -1.30
CA CYS A 82 -22.76 2.55 -0.64
C CYS A 82 -22.68 1.35 -1.58
N ARG A 83 -21.63 0.56 -1.40
CA ARG A 83 -21.43 -0.70 -2.13
C ARG A 83 -20.67 -1.72 -1.31
N TRP A 84 -20.84 -3.00 -1.65
CA TRP A 84 -19.94 -4.06 -1.20
C TRP A 84 -18.70 -4.07 -2.06
N VAL A 85 -17.53 -3.97 -1.46
CA VAL A 85 -16.24 -4.07 -2.17
C VAL A 85 -15.31 -5.00 -1.43
N THR A 86 -14.40 -5.66 -2.15
CA THR A 86 -13.31 -6.37 -1.51
C THR A 86 -12.35 -5.37 -0.84
N ARG A 87 -11.62 -5.79 0.19
CA ARG A 87 -10.61 -4.94 0.85
C ARG A 87 -9.63 -4.33 -0.15
N SER A 88 -9.18 -5.09 -1.16
CA SER A 88 -8.29 -4.60 -2.22
C SER A 88 -8.91 -3.49 -3.08
N ALA A 89 -10.23 -3.52 -3.27
CA ALA A 89 -10.95 -2.46 -3.99
C ALA A 89 -11.19 -1.24 -3.08
N ASN A 90 -11.52 -1.45 -1.80
CA ASN A 90 -11.62 -0.38 -0.79
C ASN A 90 -10.27 0.37 -0.65
N ASP A 91 -9.15 -0.36 -0.67
CA ASP A 91 -7.81 0.21 -0.57
C ASP A 91 -7.49 1.18 -1.72
N ARG A 92 -8.06 0.95 -2.92
CA ARG A 92 -7.91 1.87 -4.07
C ARG A 92 -8.66 3.19 -3.87
N ASN A 93 -9.78 3.18 -3.13
CA ASN A 93 -10.59 4.38 -2.84
C ASN A 93 -10.07 5.18 -1.64
N ARG A 94 -9.01 4.75 -0.96
CA ARG A 94 -8.51 5.45 0.24
C ARG A 94 -8.10 6.88 -0.10
N ARG A 95 -8.48 7.84 0.75
CA ARG A 95 -8.16 9.27 0.57
C ARG A 95 -6.67 9.62 0.51
N ASN A 96 -5.80 8.74 1.02
CA ASN A 96 -4.35 8.93 0.90
C ASN A 96 -3.82 8.51 -0.48
N ASN A 97 -4.66 7.97 -1.36
CA ASN A 97 -4.30 7.69 -2.71
C ASN A 97 -4.23 9.01 -3.48
N ARG A 98 -3.12 9.23 -4.18
CA ARG A 98 -2.89 10.47 -4.94
C ARG A 98 -3.82 10.47 -6.15
N VAL A 99 -4.86 11.31 -6.10
CA VAL A 99 -5.74 11.58 -7.24
C VAL A 99 -5.01 12.51 -8.20
N ILE A 100 -5.02 12.15 -9.48
CA ILE A 100 -4.42 12.92 -10.56
C ILE A 100 -5.55 13.31 -11.51
N HIS A 101 -5.71 14.61 -11.71
CA HIS A 101 -6.64 15.17 -12.67
C HIS A 101 -5.99 15.24 -14.05
N HIS A 102 -6.61 14.64 -15.06
CA HIS A 102 -6.19 14.77 -16.45
C HIS A 102 -7.37 14.46 -17.38
N ASP A 103 -7.49 15.22 -18.48
CA ASP A 103 -8.59 15.13 -19.46
C ASP A 103 -10.01 15.17 -18.87
N GLY A 104 -10.20 15.99 -17.82
CA GLY A 104 -11.50 16.15 -17.16
C GLY A 104 -11.92 14.96 -16.27
N ILE A 105 -11.01 14.03 -15.99
CA ILE A 105 -11.26 12.85 -15.16
C ILE A 105 -10.29 12.85 -13.97
N ASP A 106 -10.84 12.60 -12.79
CA ASP A 106 -10.09 12.38 -11.56
C ASP A 106 -9.94 10.89 -11.30
N LEU A 107 -8.71 10.38 -11.39
CA LEU A 107 -8.40 8.97 -11.13
C LEU A 107 -7.20 8.86 -10.18
N SER A 108 -7.14 7.77 -9.43
CA SER A 108 -5.96 7.39 -8.67
C SER A 108 -4.81 6.95 -9.57
N LEU A 109 -3.59 6.93 -9.02
CA LEU A 109 -2.40 6.36 -9.69
C LEU A 109 -2.62 4.93 -10.23
N ALA A 110 -3.38 4.10 -9.51
CA ALA A 110 -3.65 2.72 -9.90
C ALA A 110 -4.60 2.66 -11.11
N GLU A 111 -5.66 3.47 -11.09
CA GLU A 111 -6.61 3.57 -12.19
C GLU A 111 -5.97 4.17 -13.44
N TRP A 112 -5.13 5.19 -13.29
CA TRP A 112 -4.31 5.70 -14.40
C TRP A 112 -3.37 4.64 -14.97
N SER A 113 -2.76 3.82 -14.10
CA SER A 113 -1.90 2.73 -14.54
C SER A 113 -2.64 1.66 -15.34
N GLU A 114 -3.85 1.29 -14.91
CA GLU A 114 -4.72 0.37 -15.64
C GLU A 114 -5.18 0.98 -16.97
N ARG A 115 -5.49 2.29 -16.99
CA ARG A 115 -6.00 2.99 -18.18
C ARG A 115 -4.93 3.20 -19.26
N THR A 116 -3.71 3.57 -18.89
CA THR A 116 -2.66 3.91 -19.87
C THR A 116 -1.65 2.80 -20.10
N GLY A 117 -1.65 1.76 -19.25
CA GLY A 117 -0.65 0.70 -19.27
C GLY A 117 0.73 1.12 -18.74
N VAL A 118 0.90 2.38 -18.32
CA VAL A 118 2.14 2.84 -17.69
C VAL A 118 2.13 2.40 -16.22
N PRO A 119 3.22 1.79 -15.68
CA PRO A 119 3.24 1.36 -14.29
C PRO A 119 3.04 2.52 -13.30
N ALA A 120 2.19 2.34 -12.27
CA ALA A 120 1.90 3.36 -11.26
C ALA A 120 3.17 3.97 -10.60
N ASP A 121 4.19 3.15 -10.34
CA ASP A 121 5.49 3.62 -9.81
C ASP A 121 6.22 4.56 -10.78
N THR A 122 6.11 4.28 -12.09
CA THR A 122 6.67 5.13 -13.14
C THR A 122 5.91 6.44 -13.23
N ILE A 123 4.58 6.42 -13.25
CA ILE A 123 3.74 7.62 -13.25
C ILE A 123 4.11 8.51 -12.05
N ARG A 124 4.15 7.92 -10.84
CA ARG A 124 4.51 8.65 -9.60
C ARG A 124 5.87 9.34 -9.72
N LYS A 125 6.90 8.60 -10.11
CA LYS A 125 8.27 9.12 -10.24
C LYS A 125 8.38 10.24 -11.29
N ARG A 126 7.65 10.12 -12.40
CA ARG A 126 7.62 11.17 -13.44
C ARG A 126 7.04 12.46 -12.89
N ILE A 127 5.89 12.39 -12.21
CA ILE A 127 5.27 13.57 -11.61
C ILE A 127 6.15 14.16 -10.50
N GLU A 128 6.77 13.32 -9.65
CA GLU A 128 7.74 13.77 -8.64
C GLU A 128 8.99 14.44 -9.25
N SER A 129 9.36 14.05 -10.47
CA SER A 129 10.45 14.66 -11.24
C SER A 129 9.99 15.88 -12.06
N GLY A 130 8.77 16.38 -11.83
CA GLY A 130 8.25 17.58 -12.48
C GLY A 130 7.81 17.38 -13.93
N TRP A 131 7.52 16.14 -14.36
CA TRP A 131 6.95 15.93 -15.69
C TRP A 131 5.54 16.52 -15.79
N GLU A 132 5.23 17.02 -16.98
CA GLU A 132 3.86 17.37 -17.36
C GLU A 132 2.96 16.12 -17.23
N ILE A 133 1.74 16.31 -16.72
CA ILE A 133 0.85 15.23 -16.30
C ILE A 133 0.46 14.33 -17.48
N ALA A 134 0.06 14.90 -18.62
CA ALA A 134 -0.34 14.15 -19.81
C ALA A 134 0.82 13.25 -20.28
N ARG A 135 2.03 13.81 -20.35
CA ARG A 135 3.24 13.07 -20.70
C ARG A 135 3.57 11.99 -19.67
N ALA A 136 3.43 12.28 -18.37
CA ALA A 136 3.69 11.32 -17.31
C ALA A 136 2.80 10.07 -17.41
N LEU A 137 1.56 10.28 -17.85
CA LEU A 137 0.52 9.26 -17.99
C LEU A 137 0.61 8.46 -19.29
N THR A 138 0.98 9.09 -20.41
CA THR A 138 0.86 8.49 -21.75
C THR A 138 2.18 7.98 -22.33
N GLU A 139 3.33 8.53 -21.93
CA GLU A 139 4.61 8.10 -22.51
C GLU A 139 4.97 6.67 -22.02
N PRO A 140 5.28 5.71 -22.91
CA PRO A 140 5.60 4.35 -22.49
C PRO A 140 6.79 4.29 -21.53
N ALA A 141 6.76 3.39 -20.55
CA ALA A 141 7.92 3.15 -19.71
C ALA A 141 9.02 2.48 -20.54
N ARG A 142 10.28 2.91 -20.35
CA ARG A 142 11.43 2.25 -20.99
C ARG A 142 11.43 0.77 -20.58
N LEU A 143 11.54 -0.12 -21.58
CA LEU A 143 11.61 -1.56 -21.34
C LEU A 143 12.76 -1.87 -20.37
N LYS A 144 12.45 -2.62 -19.31
CA LYS A 144 13.50 -3.15 -18.43
C LYS A 144 14.27 -4.20 -19.22
N SER A 145 15.59 -4.07 -19.28
CA SER A 145 16.44 -5.18 -19.70
C SER A 145 16.07 -6.42 -18.87
N PRO A 146 15.97 -7.63 -19.46
CA PRO A 146 15.82 -8.85 -18.68
C PRO A 146 16.86 -8.84 -17.56
N LYS A 147 16.47 -9.23 -16.34
CA LYS A 147 17.41 -9.34 -15.21
C LYS A 147 18.48 -10.39 -15.55
N GLY A 148 19.54 -9.97 -16.24
CA GLY A 148 20.80 -10.67 -16.30
C GLY A 148 21.59 -10.23 -15.10
N LYS A 149 22.01 -11.17 -14.23
CA LYS A 149 23.13 -10.93 -13.34
C LYS A 149 24.26 -10.44 -14.26
N ALA A 150 24.55 -9.16 -14.30
CA ALA A 150 25.83 -8.71 -14.81
C ALA A 150 26.84 -9.27 -13.81
N LYS A 151 27.25 -10.53 -14.01
CA LYS A 151 28.49 -11.04 -13.44
C LYS A 151 29.49 -10.01 -13.91
N HIS A 152 29.97 -9.17 -12.98
CA HIS A 152 31.00 -8.22 -13.34
C HIS A 152 32.13 -9.08 -13.89
N ALA A 153 32.44 -8.92 -15.17
CA ALA A 153 33.57 -9.62 -15.76
C ALA A 153 34.77 -9.37 -14.82
N LEU A 154 35.54 -10.41 -14.54
CA LEU A 154 36.76 -10.27 -13.78
C LEU A 154 37.70 -9.41 -14.63
N ARG A 155 37.76 -8.11 -14.33
CA ARG A 155 38.31 -7.06 -15.21
C ARG A 155 39.74 -6.69 -14.87
N HIS A 156 40.20 -7.03 -13.67
CA HIS A 156 41.48 -6.60 -13.14
C HIS A 156 42.28 -7.79 -12.62
N PRO A 157 43.60 -7.85 -12.87
CA PRO A 157 44.45 -8.83 -12.22
C PRO A 157 44.56 -8.51 -10.73
N CYS A 158 44.47 -9.53 -9.88
CA CYS A 158 44.75 -9.42 -8.45
C CYS A 158 46.16 -8.86 -8.25
N LEU A 159 46.31 -7.86 -7.38
CA LEU A 159 47.62 -7.23 -7.12
C LEU A 159 48.71 -8.20 -6.64
N ASP A 160 48.36 -9.37 -6.09
CA ASP A 160 49.33 -10.33 -5.55
C ASP A 160 49.57 -11.57 -6.41
N CYS A 161 48.52 -12.06 -7.07
CA CYS A 161 48.59 -13.34 -7.77
C CYS A 161 48.15 -13.26 -9.22
N ALA A 162 47.90 -12.05 -9.73
CA ALA A 162 47.46 -11.74 -11.09
C ALA A 162 46.17 -12.42 -11.56
N ARG A 163 45.51 -13.23 -10.72
CA ARG A 163 44.24 -13.89 -11.07
C ARG A 163 43.16 -12.85 -11.35
N PRO A 164 42.30 -13.06 -12.35
CA PRO A 164 41.21 -12.14 -12.65
C PRO A 164 40.27 -11.98 -11.45
N VAL A 165 39.99 -10.73 -11.06
CA VAL A 165 39.13 -10.35 -9.93
C VAL A 165 38.22 -9.17 -10.28
N THR A 166 37.20 -8.95 -9.46
CA THR A 166 36.32 -7.76 -9.53
C THR A 166 36.82 -6.60 -8.66
N GLY A 167 37.78 -6.83 -7.75
CA GLY A 167 38.35 -5.84 -6.83
C GLY A 167 39.88 -5.74 -6.93
N LYS A 168 40.55 -5.18 -5.91
CA LYS A 168 42.02 -5.03 -5.91
C LYS A 168 42.77 -6.36 -5.69
N ARG A 169 42.24 -7.27 -4.88
CA ARG A 169 42.83 -8.60 -4.58
C ARG A 169 41.75 -9.69 -4.66
N CYS A 170 42.17 -10.94 -4.82
CA CYS A 170 41.26 -12.09 -4.72
C CYS A 170 41.00 -12.44 -3.25
N HIS A 171 39.90 -13.14 -2.96
CA HIS A 171 39.56 -13.51 -1.57
C HIS A 171 40.67 -14.26 -0.84
N ALA A 172 41.39 -15.15 -1.54
CA ALA A 172 42.51 -15.88 -0.95
C ALA A 172 43.65 -14.93 -0.53
N CYS A 173 44.03 -14.00 -1.40
CA CYS A 173 45.07 -13.02 -1.12
C CYS A 173 44.63 -11.99 -0.07
N GLU A 174 43.37 -11.56 -0.09
CA GLU A 174 42.80 -10.67 0.93
C GLU A 174 42.85 -11.32 2.32
N ASN A 175 42.42 -12.58 2.43
CA ASN A 175 42.46 -13.34 3.69
C ASN A 175 43.89 -13.55 4.19
N ALA A 176 44.84 -13.90 3.31
CA ALA A 176 46.24 -14.06 3.67
C ALA A 176 46.84 -12.75 4.21
N ASN A 177 46.52 -11.60 3.60
CA ASN A 177 46.97 -10.30 4.12
C ASN A 177 46.33 -9.96 5.46
N ARG A 178 45.07 -10.35 5.68
CA ARG A 178 44.38 -10.11 6.95
C ARG A 178 45.07 -10.84 8.11
N VAL A 179 45.43 -12.11 7.89
CA VAL A 179 46.17 -12.92 8.88
C VAL A 179 47.56 -12.34 9.12
N LYS A 180 48.30 -11.98 8.05
CA LYS A 180 49.63 -11.34 8.19
C LYS A 180 49.56 -10.06 9.01
N ARG A 181 48.55 -9.21 8.77
CA ARG A 181 48.36 -7.96 9.53
C ARG A 181 48.01 -8.22 10.99
N ALA A 182 47.14 -9.19 11.28
CA ALA A 182 46.82 -9.56 12.66
C ALA A 182 48.07 -10.02 13.42
N ASN A 183 48.85 -10.93 12.84
CA ASN A 183 50.09 -11.42 13.46
C ASN A 183 51.13 -10.31 13.66
N LEU A 184 51.22 -9.34 12.73
CA LEU A 184 52.14 -8.20 12.86
C LEU A 184 51.74 -7.28 14.02
N VAL A 185 50.44 -7.08 14.21
CA VAL A 185 49.90 -6.30 15.33
C VAL A 185 50.15 -6.99 16.66
N ASP A 186 49.96 -8.32 16.71
CA ASP A 186 50.22 -9.11 17.93
C ASP A 186 51.72 -9.11 18.29
N GLN A 187 52.61 -9.21 17.30
CA GLN A 187 54.06 -9.09 17.50
C GLN A 187 54.43 -7.71 18.04
N GLN A 188 53.93 -6.63 17.44
CA GLN A 188 54.18 -5.26 17.90
C GLN A 188 53.63 -5.01 19.31
N GLN A 189 52.50 -5.60 19.69
CA GLN A 189 51.96 -5.48 21.05
C GLN A 189 52.81 -6.24 22.08
N SER A 190 53.37 -7.40 21.71
CA SER A 190 54.26 -8.17 22.58
C SER A 190 55.61 -7.49 22.82
N GLU A 191 56.15 -6.80 21.81
CA GLU A 191 57.41 -6.03 21.91
C GLU A 191 57.28 -4.76 22.75
N VAL A 192 56.09 -4.17 22.83
CA VAL A 192 55.81 -2.98 23.66
C VAL A 192 55.48 -3.36 25.11
N ALA A 193 55.12 -4.62 25.37
CA ALA A 193 54.78 -5.14 26.70
C ALA A 193 55.97 -5.80 27.45
N ALA A 194 57.13 -5.90 26.81
CA ALA A 194 58.39 -6.40 27.37
C ALA A 194 59.33 -5.25 27.75
#